data_AF-A0A434DXZ7-F1
#
_entry.id   AF-A0A434DXZ7-F1
#
_cell.length_a   1.000
_cell.length_b   1.000
_cell.length_c   1.000
_cell.angle_alpha   90.00
_cell.angle_beta   90.00
_cell.angle_gamma   90.00
#
_symmetry.space_group_name_H-M   'P 1'
#
loop_
_entity.id
_entity.type
_entity.pdbx_description
1 polymer ?
#
loop_
_entity_poly.entity_id
_entity_poly.type
_entity_poly.pdbx_seq_one_letter_code
_entity_poly.pdbx_strand_id
1 'polypeptide(L)'
;MTWDRLRSDLAARFAGVTRPTHSDWIFALRTVSAGLIALLAAYALKLDHPQWAMMTVFIVAQPVAGMVLAKGFYRLLGTLAGALAAIGTTTVFGANLWLLVTVLAVWIGLCTLVSSLLRNPEAYGAALAGYTAMIIGLPAFGQPHLVVDLAVARCGEIVLGIVCAALTSRLILPKLAADAIIGRLKRCILDLAVYAGGAFSDSDAATLANLHQKLVADAQTLGEMRAYARLEAPS
;
A
#
# COMPACT_ATOMS: atom_id res chain seq x y z
N MET A 1 15.46 37.97 3.73
CA MET A 1 14.37 36.96 3.77
C MET A 1 14.67 36.07 4.96
N THR A 2 14.00 36.33 6.09
CA THR A 2 14.48 36.02 7.45
C THR A 2 14.12 34.61 7.91
N TRP A 3 15.09 33.96 8.57
CA TRP A 3 15.04 32.56 9.01
C TRP A 3 13.84 32.24 9.92
N ASP A 4 13.34 33.25 10.63
CA ASP A 4 12.16 33.15 11.49
C ASP A 4 10.85 32.92 10.73
N ARG A 5 10.69 33.46 9.51
CA ARG A 5 9.51 33.18 8.67
C ARG A 5 9.48 31.74 8.18
N LEU A 6 10.65 31.20 7.84
CA LEU A 6 10.78 29.82 7.39
C LEU A 6 10.50 28.84 8.54
N ARG A 7 10.93 29.17 9.76
CA ARG A 7 10.61 28.41 10.97
C ARG A 7 9.12 28.49 11.32
N SER A 8 8.48 29.65 11.22
CA SER A 8 7.04 29.79 11.49
C SER A 8 6.19 29.06 10.46
N ASP A 9 6.55 29.10 9.18
CA ASP A 9 5.84 28.40 8.12
C ASP A 9 6.01 26.88 8.25
N LEU A 10 7.22 26.39 8.58
CA LEU A 10 7.43 24.98 8.87
C LEU A 10 6.66 24.55 10.13
N ALA A 11 6.74 25.33 11.21
CA ALA A 11 6.01 25.03 12.45
C ALA A 11 4.49 25.01 12.24
N ALA A 12 3.94 25.95 11.46
CA ALA A 12 2.52 25.98 11.11
C ALA A 12 2.11 24.79 10.24
N ARG A 13 2.94 24.40 9.26
CA ARG A 13 2.73 23.22 8.42
C ARG A 13 2.78 21.92 9.21
N PHE A 14 3.65 21.82 10.22
CA PHE A 14 3.78 20.63 11.07
C PHE A 14 2.81 20.60 12.26
N ALA A 15 2.31 21.76 12.74
CA ALA A 15 1.39 21.83 13.88
C ALA A 15 0.04 21.14 13.63
N GLY A 16 -0.41 21.05 12.37
CA GLY A 16 -1.60 20.29 11.99
C GLY A 16 -1.34 18.77 11.83
N VAL A 17 -0.09 18.37 11.57
CA VAL A 17 0.30 16.97 11.31
C VAL A 17 0.47 16.18 12.61
N THR A 18 0.76 16.85 13.73
CA THR A 18 1.16 16.21 15.00
C THR A 18 0.02 15.95 15.98
N ARG A 19 -1.25 16.12 15.58
CA ARG A 19 -2.41 15.82 16.43
C ARG A 19 -3.08 14.50 16.00
N PRO A 20 -2.50 13.34 16.35
CA PRO A 20 -3.12 12.06 16.04
C PRO A 20 -4.49 11.99 16.70
N THR A 21 -5.51 11.66 15.91
CA THR A 21 -6.85 11.45 16.43
C THR A 21 -6.91 10.11 17.18
N HIS A 22 -7.93 9.93 18.03
CA HIS A 22 -8.15 8.64 18.72
C HIS A 22 -8.25 7.45 17.73
N SER A 23 -8.76 7.70 16.52
CA SER A 23 -8.83 6.68 15.46
C SER A 23 -7.45 6.27 14.93
N ASP A 24 -6.48 7.19 14.91
CA ASP A 24 -5.14 6.93 14.38
C ASP A 24 -4.34 6.06 15.36
N TRP A 25 -4.52 6.28 16.67
CA TRP A 25 -3.94 5.43 17.71
C TRP A 25 -4.49 4.00 17.67
N ILE A 26 -5.80 3.85 17.51
CA ILE A 26 -6.43 2.52 17.36
C ILE A 26 -5.87 1.81 16.13
N PHE A 27 -5.76 2.52 15.00
CA PHE A 27 -5.20 1.96 13.77
C PHE A 27 -3.74 1.53 13.94
N ALA A 28 -2.91 2.36 14.58
CA ALA A 28 -1.51 2.06 14.85
C ALA A 28 -1.37 0.82 15.75
N LEU A 29 -2.10 0.76 16.87
CA LEU A 29 -2.04 -0.35 17.80
C LEU A 29 -2.52 -1.66 17.16
N ARG A 30 -3.59 -1.61 16.35
CA ARG A 30 -4.08 -2.75 15.56
C ARG A 30 -3.04 -3.23 14.55
N THR A 31 -2.36 -2.31 13.88
CA THR A 31 -1.36 -2.67 12.85
C THR A 31 -0.10 -3.25 13.47
N VAL A 32 0.34 -2.70 14.61
CA VAL A 32 1.50 -3.21 15.36
C VAL A 32 1.20 -4.61 15.92
N SER A 33 0.03 -4.81 16.52
CA SER A 33 -0.39 -6.14 16.99
C SER A 33 -0.49 -7.15 15.85
N ALA A 34 -1.05 -6.77 14.70
CA ALA A 34 -1.06 -7.62 13.49
C ALA A 34 0.36 -8.00 13.05
N GLY A 35 1.30 -7.04 13.05
CA GLY A 35 2.68 -7.26 12.67
C GLY A 35 3.41 -8.20 13.62
N LEU A 36 3.18 -8.06 14.93
CA LEU A 36 3.72 -8.95 15.96
C LEU A 36 3.15 -10.37 15.83
N ILE A 37 1.85 -10.52 15.60
CA ILE A 37 1.22 -11.83 15.39
C ILE A 37 1.81 -12.51 14.15
N ALA A 38 1.96 -11.76 13.04
CA ALA A 38 2.58 -12.29 11.83
C ALA A 38 4.04 -12.73 12.06
N LEU A 39 4.80 -11.94 12.82
CA LEU A 39 6.19 -12.25 13.16
C LEU A 39 6.28 -13.53 14.02
N LEU A 40 5.45 -13.63 15.07
CA LEU A 40 5.40 -14.80 15.94
C LEU A 40 4.95 -16.05 15.18
N ALA A 41 3.95 -15.92 14.31
CA ALA A 41 3.51 -17.02 13.45
C ALA A 41 4.60 -17.46 12.47
N ALA A 42 5.36 -16.50 11.90
CA ALA A 42 6.47 -16.81 11.00
C ALA A 42 7.61 -17.56 11.71
N TYR A 43 7.93 -17.16 12.95
CA TYR A 43 8.87 -17.89 13.79
C TYR A 43 8.37 -19.30 14.15
N ALA A 44 7.08 -19.43 14.48
CA ALA A 44 6.48 -20.73 14.80
C ALA A 44 6.51 -21.69 13.60
N LEU A 45 6.31 -21.17 12.39
CA LEU A 45 6.39 -21.92 11.12
C LEU A 45 7.83 -22.14 10.64
N LYS A 46 8.85 -21.63 11.37
CA LYS A 46 10.28 -21.69 11.01
C LYS A 46 10.55 -21.19 9.58
N LEU A 47 9.90 -20.11 9.17
CA LEU A 47 10.19 -19.46 7.88
C LEU A 47 11.60 -18.88 7.87
N ASP A 48 12.26 -18.91 6.71
CA ASP A 48 13.64 -18.46 6.55
C ASP A 48 13.82 -16.97 6.86
N HIS A 49 12.83 -16.15 6.53
CA HIS A 49 12.91 -14.70 6.71
C HIS A 49 11.61 -14.11 7.31
N PRO A 50 11.37 -14.29 8.62
CA PRO A 50 10.14 -13.88 9.30
C PRO A 50 9.87 -12.35 9.24
N GLN A 51 10.93 -11.55 9.07
CA GLN A 51 10.85 -10.10 8.89
C GLN A 51 9.98 -9.66 7.69
N TRP A 52 9.87 -10.46 6.62
CA TRP A 52 9.05 -10.10 5.45
C TRP A 52 7.56 -10.31 5.68
N ALA A 53 7.18 -11.28 6.52
CA ALA A 53 5.80 -11.44 6.93
C ALA A 53 5.33 -10.19 7.70
N MET A 54 6.12 -9.74 8.68
CA MET A 54 5.85 -8.50 9.43
C MET A 54 5.85 -7.27 8.52
N MET A 55 6.84 -7.11 7.64
CA MET A 55 6.91 -5.98 6.70
C MET A 55 5.68 -5.95 5.78
N THR A 56 5.21 -7.12 5.33
CA THR A 56 4.00 -7.22 4.51
C THR A 56 2.79 -6.67 5.22
N VAL A 57 2.59 -6.98 6.51
CA VAL A 57 1.48 -6.43 7.31
C VAL A 57 1.48 -4.91 7.28
N PHE A 58 2.62 -4.27 7.50
CA PHE A 58 2.73 -2.81 7.47
C PHE A 58 2.47 -2.22 6.09
N ILE A 59 2.94 -2.88 5.03
CA ILE A 59 2.75 -2.42 3.66
C ILE A 59 1.27 -2.48 3.25
N VAL A 60 0.58 -3.57 3.62
CA VAL A 60 -0.84 -3.74 3.29
C VAL A 60 -1.77 -3.07 4.29
N ALA A 61 -1.24 -2.52 5.40
CA ALA A 61 -2.03 -1.83 6.41
C ALA A 61 -2.81 -0.68 5.78
N GLN A 62 -4.13 -0.74 5.94
CA GLN A 62 -5.07 0.26 5.47
C GLN A 62 -6.15 0.44 6.55
N PRO A 63 -6.74 1.64 6.69
CA PRO A 63 -7.72 1.91 7.73
C PRO A 63 -8.98 1.04 7.58
N VAL A 64 -9.27 0.57 6.37
CA VAL A 64 -10.44 -0.26 6.02
C VAL A 64 -10.00 -1.67 5.62
N ALA A 65 -10.74 -2.67 6.09
CA ALA A 65 -10.39 -4.08 5.88
C ALA A 65 -10.34 -4.51 4.40
N GLY A 66 -11.27 -4.06 3.56
CA GLY A 66 -11.23 -4.33 2.12
C GLY A 66 -10.03 -3.79 1.39
N MET A 67 -9.61 -2.58 1.76
CA MET A 67 -8.41 -1.97 1.18
C MET A 67 -7.16 -2.79 1.52
N VAL A 68 -7.10 -3.38 2.72
CA VAL A 68 -6.03 -4.32 3.11
C VAL A 68 -6.05 -5.55 2.20
N LEU A 69 -7.22 -6.15 1.99
CA LEU A 69 -7.36 -7.38 1.19
C LEU A 69 -7.04 -7.13 -0.29
N ALA A 70 -7.57 -6.06 -0.88
CA ALA A 70 -7.29 -5.66 -2.26
C ALA A 70 -5.80 -5.39 -2.47
N LYS A 71 -5.18 -4.59 -1.59
CA LYS A 71 -3.74 -4.29 -1.67
C LYS A 71 -2.88 -5.53 -1.45
N GLY A 72 -3.31 -6.42 -0.54
CA GLY A 72 -2.69 -7.72 -0.31
C GLY A 72 -2.77 -8.64 -1.54
N PHE A 73 -3.91 -8.68 -2.22
CA PHE A 73 -4.10 -9.49 -3.42
C PHE A 73 -3.15 -9.07 -4.57
N TYR A 74 -3.06 -7.76 -4.86
CA TYR A 74 -2.11 -7.27 -5.87
C TYR A 74 -0.65 -7.46 -5.46
N ARG A 75 -0.35 -7.39 -4.15
CA ARG A 75 0.98 -7.74 -3.64
C ARG A 75 1.30 -9.21 -3.90
N LEU A 76 0.36 -10.12 -3.63
CA LEU A 76 0.53 -11.54 -3.90
C LEU A 76 0.73 -11.82 -5.40
N LEU A 77 -0.10 -11.25 -6.27
CA LEU A 77 0.05 -11.38 -7.72
C LEU A 77 1.41 -10.87 -8.21
N GLY A 78 1.84 -9.71 -7.74
CA GLY A 78 3.15 -9.16 -8.08
C GLY A 78 4.30 -10.07 -7.64
N THR A 79 4.24 -10.61 -6.42
CA THR A 79 5.23 -11.56 -5.92
C THR A 79 5.26 -12.84 -6.73
N LEU A 80 4.10 -13.41 -7.07
CA LEU A 80 4.02 -14.63 -7.88
C LEU A 80 4.61 -14.40 -9.28
N ALA A 81 4.25 -13.30 -9.94
CA ALA A 81 4.81 -12.94 -11.24
C ALA A 81 6.34 -12.73 -11.17
N GLY A 82 6.83 -12.03 -10.15
CA GLY A 82 8.25 -11.82 -9.92
C GLY A 82 9.01 -13.12 -9.60
N ALA A 83 8.41 -14.02 -8.81
CA ALA A 83 8.99 -15.32 -8.49
C ALA A 83 9.08 -16.22 -9.72
N LEU A 84 8.04 -16.28 -10.55
CA LEU A 84 8.08 -17.02 -11.81
C LEU A 84 9.13 -16.45 -12.77
N ALA A 85 9.24 -15.13 -12.87
CA ALA A 85 10.27 -14.48 -13.65
C ALA A 85 11.67 -14.79 -13.12
N ALA A 86 11.89 -14.77 -11.80
CA ALA A 86 13.17 -15.15 -11.19
C ALA A 86 13.54 -16.60 -11.50
N ILE A 87 12.60 -17.53 -11.35
CA ILE A 87 12.83 -18.95 -11.67
C ILE A 87 13.17 -19.10 -13.16
N GLY A 88 12.37 -18.52 -14.05
CA GLY A 88 12.61 -18.61 -15.50
C GLY A 88 13.94 -17.98 -15.93
N THR A 89 14.26 -16.78 -15.43
CA THR A 89 15.51 -16.10 -15.79
C THR A 89 16.74 -16.79 -15.19
N THR A 90 16.69 -17.24 -13.93
CA THR A 90 17.80 -17.95 -13.29
C THR A 90 18.02 -19.35 -13.87
N THR A 91 16.96 -20.08 -14.25
CA THR A 91 17.13 -21.40 -14.87
C THR A 91 17.79 -21.33 -16.25
N VAL A 92 17.47 -20.30 -17.06
CA VAL A 92 18.02 -20.15 -18.42
C VAL A 92 19.38 -19.44 -18.42
N PHE A 93 19.54 -18.40 -17.60
CA PHE A 93 20.70 -17.50 -17.64
C PHE A 93 21.59 -17.55 -16.39
N GLY A 94 21.27 -18.41 -15.42
CA GLY A 94 21.96 -18.50 -14.13
C GLY A 94 23.42 -18.94 -14.16
N ALA A 95 23.94 -19.35 -15.33
CA ALA A 95 25.36 -19.64 -15.55
C ALA A 95 26.20 -18.37 -15.78
N ASN A 96 25.61 -17.27 -16.28
CA ASN A 96 26.32 -16.05 -16.66
C ASN A 96 25.72 -14.83 -15.95
N LEU A 97 26.45 -14.26 -14.98
CA LEU A 97 25.95 -13.15 -14.16
C LEU A 97 25.57 -11.93 -15.00
N TRP A 98 26.37 -11.58 -16.01
CA TRP A 98 26.11 -10.45 -16.91
C TRP A 98 24.80 -10.61 -17.68
N LEU A 99 24.50 -11.82 -18.14
CA LEU A 99 23.28 -12.13 -18.87
C LEU A 99 22.07 -12.11 -17.94
N LEU A 100 22.19 -12.71 -16.75
CA LEU A 100 21.15 -12.67 -15.71
C LEU A 100 20.78 -11.22 -15.35
N VAL A 101 21.77 -10.38 -15.04
CA VAL A 101 21.55 -8.97 -14.68
C VAL A 101 20.92 -8.20 -15.82
N THR A 102 21.35 -8.43 -17.07
CA THR A 102 20.78 -7.76 -18.25
C THR A 102 19.31 -8.13 -18.43
N VAL A 103 18.96 -9.41 -18.32
CA VAL A 103 17.58 -9.88 -18.46
C VAL A 103 16.70 -9.37 -17.30
N LEU A 104 17.21 -9.37 -16.07
CA LEU A 104 16.51 -8.77 -14.92
C LEU A 104 16.31 -7.26 -15.09
N ALA A 105 17.29 -6.54 -15.65
CA ALA A 105 17.15 -5.11 -15.94
C ALA A 105 16.06 -4.84 -16.99
N VAL A 106 16.00 -5.65 -18.06
CA VAL A 106 14.93 -5.58 -19.06
C VAL A 106 13.57 -5.90 -18.43
N TRP A 107 13.50 -6.91 -17.57
CA TRP A 107 12.28 -7.27 -16.84
C TRP A 107 11.79 -6.13 -15.94
N ILE A 108 12.69 -5.50 -15.19
CA ILE A 108 12.37 -4.34 -14.34
C ILE A 108 11.91 -3.16 -15.21
N GLY A 109 12.56 -2.90 -16.35
CA GLY A 109 12.13 -1.87 -17.29
C GLY A 109 10.71 -2.11 -17.81
N LEU A 110 10.39 -3.35 -18.18
CA LEU A 110 9.05 -3.75 -18.60
C LEU A 110 8.03 -3.60 -17.47
N CYS A 111 8.36 -4.07 -16.26
CA CYS A 111 7.50 -3.92 -15.08
C CYS A 111 7.24 -2.45 -14.74
N THR A 112 8.25 -1.59 -14.90
CA THR A 112 8.15 -0.14 -14.65
C THR A 112 7.26 0.51 -15.71
N LEU A 113 7.41 0.12 -16.98
CA LEU A 113 6.54 0.58 -18.05
C LEU A 113 5.08 0.18 -17.77
N VAL A 114 4.82 -1.09 -17.47
CA VAL A 114 3.47 -1.58 -17.10
C VAL A 114 2.94 -0.85 -15.87
N SER A 115 3.76 -0.65 -14.84
CA SER A 115 3.40 0.12 -13.64
C SER A 115 2.97 1.56 -13.97
N SER A 116 3.62 2.20 -14.95
CA SER A 116 3.26 3.54 -15.42
C SER A 116 1.95 3.59 -16.20
N LEU A 117 1.49 2.49 -16.80
CA LEU A 117 0.20 2.42 -17.51
C LEU A 117 -0.97 2.09 -16.57
N LEU A 118 -0.70 1.43 -15.45
CA LEU A 118 -1.71 1.02 -14.47
C LEU A 118 -2.04 2.15 -13.48
N ARG A 119 -3.19 2.04 -12.83
CA ARG A 119 -3.65 3.00 -11.79
C ARG A 119 -3.88 2.25 -10.47
N ASN A 120 -3.78 2.97 -9.35
CA ASN A 120 -4.15 2.45 -8.02
C ASN A 120 -3.31 1.20 -7.61
N PRO A 121 -3.79 0.18 -6.86
CA PRO A 121 -2.92 -0.88 -6.32
C PRO A 121 -2.33 -1.82 -7.39
N GLU A 122 -2.82 -1.75 -8.64
CA GLU A 122 -2.30 -2.52 -9.78
C GLU A 122 -0.88 -2.10 -10.16
N ALA A 123 -0.63 -0.79 -10.21
CA ALA A 123 0.69 -0.23 -10.50
C ALA A 123 1.72 -0.69 -9.45
N TYR A 124 1.28 -0.81 -8.19
CA TYR A 124 2.09 -1.33 -7.11
C TYR A 124 2.46 -2.81 -7.31
N GLY A 125 1.50 -3.65 -7.71
CA GLY A 125 1.75 -5.06 -8.01
C GLY A 125 2.75 -5.25 -9.15
N ALA A 126 2.63 -4.47 -10.22
CA ALA A 126 3.58 -4.49 -11.34
C ALA A 126 5.00 -4.09 -10.92
N ALA A 127 5.15 -3.01 -10.14
CA ALA A 127 6.46 -2.60 -9.62
C ALA A 127 7.07 -3.64 -8.68
N LEU A 128 6.23 -4.26 -7.83
CA LEU A 128 6.66 -5.31 -6.91
C LEU A 128 7.17 -6.55 -7.64
N ALA A 129 6.60 -6.91 -8.78
CA ALA A 129 7.07 -8.03 -9.60
C ALA A 129 8.52 -7.85 -10.06
N GLY A 130 8.89 -6.64 -10.48
CA GLY A 130 10.26 -6.32 -10.89
C GLY A 130 11.27 -6.44 -9.75
N TYR A 131 10.97 -5.79 -8.61
CA TYR A 131 11.82 -5.84 -7.42
C TYR A 131 11.94 -7.27 -6.85
N THR A 132 10.83 -8.01 -6.80
CA THR A 132 10.82 -9.40 -6.28
C THR A 132 11.67 -10.32 -7.13
N ALA A 133 11.62 -10.18 -8.47
CA ALA A 133 12.45 -10.97 -9.37
C ALA A 133 13.94 -10.79 -9.07
N MET A 134 14.36 -9.56 -8.73
CA MET A 134 15.74 -9.24 -8.38
C MET A 134 16.15 -9.78 -7.01
N ILE A 135 15.28 -9.69 -6.00
CA ILE A 135 15.55 -10.25 -4.66
C ILE A 135 15.76 -11.76 -4.71
N ILE A 136 14.99 -12.48 -5.52
CA ILE A 136 15.05 -13.94 -5.61
C ILE A 136 16.17 -14.35 -6.58
N GLY A 137 16.26 -13.70 -7.74
CA GLY A 137 17.13 -14.10 -8.84
C GLY A 137 18.62 -13.90 -8.55
N LEU A 138 19.01 -12.77 -7.95
CA LEU A 138 20.42 -12.46 -7.71
C LEU A 138 21.09 -13.39 -6.67
N PRO A 139 20.50 -13.65 -5.49
CA PRO A 139 21.10 -14.56 -4.51
C PRO A 139 21.15 -16.01 -5.00
N ALA A 140 20.26 -16.40 -5.90
CA ALA A 140 20.21 -17.74 -6.47
C ALA A 140 21.17 -17.95 -7.66
N PHE A 141 22.01 -16.96 -7.98
CA PHE A 141 22.98 -17.07 -9.07
C PHE A 141 23.90 -18.28 -8.87
N GLY A 142 24.04 -19.11 -9.92
CA GLY A 142 24.83 -20.34 -9.87
C GLY A 142 24.22 -21.49 -9.05
N GLN A 143 23.04 -21.32 -8.42
CA GLN A 143 22.39 -22.34 -7.60
C GLN A 143 20.90 -22.49 -7.96
N PRO A 144 20.56 -23.29 -8.98
CA PRO A 144 19.19 -23.42 -9.47
C PRO A 144 18.20 -24.03 -8.47
N HIS A 145 18.67 -24.77 -7.47
CA HIS A 145 17.82 -25.30 -6.41
C HIS A 145 17.37 -24.20 -5.44
N LEU A 146 18.28 -23.27 -5.13
CA LEU A 146 18.03 -22.18 -4.19
C LEU A 146 16.97 -21.18 -4.69
N VAL A 147 16.83 -21.01 -6.02
CA VAL A 147 15.84 -20.07 -6.58
C VAL A 147 14.40 -20.48 -6.25
N VAL A 148 14.11 -21.79 -6.26
CA VAL A 148 12.78 -22.32 -5.97
C VAL A 148 12.48 -22.20 -4.48
N ASP A 149 13.45 -22.55 -3.63
CA ASP A 149 13.31 -22.44 -2.18
C ASP A 149 13.06 -20.98 -1.75
N LEU A 150 13.85 -20.04 -2.28
CA LEU A 150 13.64 -18.61 -2.07
C LEU A 150 12.27 -18.14 -2.57
N ALA A 151 11.84 -18.58 -3.74
CA ALA A 151 10.54 -18.22 -4.30
C ALA A 151 9.37 -18.70 -3.41
N VAL A 152 9.42 -19.95 -2.96
CA VAL A 152 8.39 -20.54 -2.09
C VAL A 152 8.39 -19.85 -0.73
N ALA A 153 9.56 -19.63 -0.11
CA ALA A 153 9.69 -18.92 1.16
C ALA A 153 9.04 -17.53 1.08
N ARG A 154 9.35 -16.76 0.03
CA ARG A 154 8.79 -15.41 -0.18
C ARG A 154 7.29 -15.41 -0.37
N CYS A 155 6.76 -16.35 -1.15
CA CYS A 155 5.32 -16.48 -1.33
C CYS A 155 4.63 -16.82 0.00
N GLY A 156 5.19 -17.77 0.77
CA GLY A 156 4.68 -18.16 2.09
C GLY A 156 4.67 -17.00 3.09
N GLU A 157 5.77 -16.26 3.19
CA GLU A 157 5.91 -15.09 4.07
C GLU A 157 4.89 -13.99 3.74
N ILE A 158 4.68 -13.71 2.46
CA ILE A 158 3.74 -12.69 2.00
C ILE A 158 2.29 -13.13 2.24
N VAL A 159 1.95 -14.38 1.92
CA VAL A 159 0.62 -14.95 2.20
C VAL A 159 0.33 -14.90 3.70
N LEU A 160 1.28 -15.32 4.54
CA LEU A 160 1.12 -15.29 5.99
C LEU A 160 0.89 -13.86 6.49
N GLY A 161 1.69 -12.90 6.04
CA GLY A 161 1.52 -11.49 6.38
C GLY A 161 0.15 -10.94 5.96
N ILE A 162 -0.32 -11.27 4.76
CA ILE A 162 -1.66 -10.85 4.28
C ILE A 162 -2.77 -11.48 5.12
N VAL A 163 -2.67 -12.77 5.43
CA VAL A 163 -3.66 -13.48 6.27
C VAL A 163 -3.72 -12.88 7.67
N CYS A 164 -2.57 -12.66 8.32
CA CYS A 164 -2.51 -12.04 9.64
C CYS A 164 -3.06 -10.59 9.62
N ALA A 165 -2.73 -9.80 8.60
CA ALA A 165 -3.25 -8.44 8.44
C ALA A 165 -4.78 -8.44 8.23
N ALA A 166 -5.29 -9.32 7.37
CA ALA A 166 -6.71 -9.46 7.09
C ALA A 166 -7.50 -9.94 8.32
N LEU A 167 -6.98 -10.95 9.03
CA LEU A 167 -7.59 -11.50 10.23
C LEU A 167 -7.67 -10.45 11.34
N THR A 168 -6.57 -9.76 11.61
CA THR A 168 -6.52 -8.71 12.64
C THR A 168 -7.40 -7.51 12.27
N SER A 169 -7.44 -7.14 10.99
CA SER A 169 -8.30 -6.05 10.52
C SER A 169 -9.79 -6.40 10.58
N ARG A 170 -10.18 -7.69 10.52
CA ARG A 170 -11.57 -8.14 10.67
C ARG A 170 -11.96 -8.35 12.14
N LEU A 171 -11.06 -8.88 12.96
CA LEU A 171 -11.36 -9.24 14.35
C LEU A 171 -11.29 -8.06 15.33
N ILE A 172 -10.34 -7.13 15.16
CA ILE A 172 -10.06 -6.16 16.23
C ILE A 172 -10.99 -4.95 16.22
N LEU A 173 -11.50 -4.49 15.08
CA LEU A 173 -12.52 -3.42 14.97
C LEU A 173 -12.81 -3.23 13.46
N PRO A 174 -13.83 -3.90 12.90
CA PRO A 174 -14.16 -3.76 11.49
C PRO A 174 -14.76 -2.37 11.28
N LYS A 175 -13.94 -1.41 10.85
CA LYS A 175 -14.47 -0.25 10.13
C LYS A 175 -14.75 -0.73 8.71
N LEU A 176 -16.00 -1.09 8.44
CA LEU A 176 -16.44 -1.47 7.09
C LEU A 176 -16.20 -0.28 6.16
N ALA A 177 -15.81 -0.56 4.90
CA ALA A 177 -15.62 0.47 3.90
C ALA A 177 -16.85 1.36 3.75
N ALA A 178 -18.04 0.76 3.90
CA ALA A 178 -19.32 1.44 3.91
C ALA A 178 -19.38 2.58 4.93
N ASP A 179 -19.01 2.34 6.20
CA ASP A 179 -19.09 3.38 7.25
C ASP A 179 -18.06 4.50 7.03
N ALA A 180 -16.88 4.16 6.52
CA ALA A 180 -15.85 5.14 6.17
C ALA A 180 -16.28 6.02 4.99
N ILE A 181 -16.88 5.42 3.96
CA ILE A 181 -17.41 6.10 2.78
C ILE A 181 -18.61 6.96 3.15
N ILE A 182 -19.59 6.43 3.90
CA ILE A 182 -20.77 7.18 4.37
C ILE A 182 -20.36 8.34 5.26
N GLY A 183 -19.42 8.13 6.19
CA GLY A 183 -18.90 9.19 7.06
C GLY A 183 -18.12 10.27 6.31
N ARG A 184 -17.43 9.94 5.21
CA ARG A 184 -16.79 10.95 4.34
C ARG A 184 -17.79 11.63 3.42
N LEU A 185 -18.75 10.91 2.85
CA LEU A 185 -19.81 11.48 2.04
C LEU A 185 -20.62 12.51 2.84
N LYS A 186 -20.98 12.20 4.09
CA LYS A 186 -21.66 13.13 4.99
C LYS A 186 -20.85 14.40 5.24
N ARG A 187 -19.52 14.28 5.43
CA ARG A 187 -18.62 15.44 5.58
C ARG A 187 -18.53 16.27 4.31
N CYS A 188 -18.40 15.62 3.15
CA CYS A 188 -18.36 16.30 1.86
C CYS A 188 -19.67 17.06 1.57
N ILE A 189 -20.84 16.47 1.91
CA ILE A 189 -22.14 17.14 1.80
C ILE A 189 -22.21 18.37 2.74
N LEU A 190 -21.71 18.26 3.97
CA LEU A 190 -21.67 19.38 4.91
C LEU A 190 -20.72 20.49 4.43
N ASP A 191 -19.53 20.14 3.93
CA ASP A 191 -18.57 21.10 3.37
C ASP A 191 -19.14 21.79 2.12
N LEU A 192 -19.90 21.06 1.28
CA LEU A 192 -20.60 21.62 0.14
C LEU A 192 -21.73 22.57 0.56
N ALA A 193 -22.47 22.23 1.62
CA ALA A 193 -23.51 23.09 2.18
C ALA A 193 -22.92 24.39 2.75
N VAL A 194 -21.76 24.32 3.42
CA VAL A 194 -21.02 25.49 3.91
C VAL A 194 -20.50 26.34 2.76
N TYR A 195 -19.98 25.71 1.70
CA TYR A 195 -19.55 26.42 0.49
C TYR A 195 -20.72 27.13 -0.21
N ALA A 196 -21.86 26.44 -0.38
CA ALA A 196 -23.05 27.03 -0.99
C ALA A 196 -23.58 28.20 -0.15
N GLY A 197 -23.69 28.04 1.16
CA GLY A 197 -24.09 29.14 2.06
C GLY A 197 -23.11 30.32 2.02
N GLY A 198 -21.80 30.03 1.96
CA GLY A 198 -20.75 31.04 1.78
C GLY A 198 -20.86 31.77 0.46
N ALA A 199 -21.17 31.09 -0.65
CA ALA A 199 -21.32 31.68 -1.98
C ALA A 199 -22.58 32.54 -2.13
N PHE A 200 -23.63 32.27 -1.35
CA PHE A 200 -24.85 33.09 -1.32
C PHE A 200 -24.78 34.24 -0.31
N SER A 201 -23.87 34.18 0.66
CA SER A 201 -23.47 35.34 1.47
C SER A 201 -22.34 36.11 0.77
N ASP A 202 -22.14 37.39 1.04
CA ASP A 202 -21.02 38.17 0.50
C ASP A 202 -19.68 37.79 1.18
N SER A 203 -19.35 36.50 1.19
CA SER A 203 -18.15 35.94 1.80
C SER A 203 -16.93 36.17 0.91
N ASP A 204 -15.80 36.42 1.56
CA ASP A 204 -14.52 36.72 0.91
C ASP A 204 -14.09 35.62 -0.09
N ALA A 205 -13.69 36.05 -1.30
CA ALA A 205 -13.37 35.17 -2.43
C ALA A 205 -12.22 34.19 -2.13
N ALA A 206 -11.29 34.58 -1.26
CA ALA A 206 -10.19 33.72 -0.81
C ALA A 206 -10.68 32.53 0.05
N THR A 207 -11.74 32.73 0.85
CA THR A 207 -12.35 31.68 1.68
C THR A 207 -13.08 30.67 0.78
N LEU A 208 -13.77 31.19 -0.23
CA LEU A 208 -14.49 30.38 -1.22
C LEU A 208 -13.53 29.51 -2.06
N ALA A 209 -12.39 30.06 -2.48
CA ALA A 209 -11.37 29.32 -3.22
C ALA A 209 -10.75 28.16 -2.41
N ASN A 210 -10.46 28.38 -1.12
CA ASN A 210 -9.95 27.33 -0.23
C ASN A 210 -10.97 26.20 -0.02
N LEU A 211 -12.25 26.54 0.17
CA LEU A 211 -13.32 25.55 0.30
C LEU A 211 -13.51 24.74 -1.00
N HIS A 212 -13.41 25.39 -2.16
CA HIS A 212 -13.46 24.71 -3.46
C HIS A 212 -12.30 23.73 -3.64
N GLN A 213 -11.07 24.13 -3.30
CA GLN A 213 -9.91 23.23 -3.35
C GLN A 213 -10.06 22.03 -2.40
N LYS A 214 -10.60 22.26 -1.19
CA LYS A 214 -10.91 21.20 -0.24
C LYS A 214 -11.94 20.22 -0.80
N LEU A 215 -13.01 20.71 -1.43
CA LEU A 215 -14.04 19.87 -2.09
C LEU A 215 -13.47 19.04 -3.24
N VAL A 216 -12.58 19.61 -4.07
CA VAL A 216 -11.91 18.86 -5.15
C VAL A 216 -11.03 17.74 -4.57
N ALA A 217 -10.28 18.02 -3.50
CA ALA A 217 -9.46 17.01 -2.83
C ALA A 217 -10.33 15.90 -2.20
N ASP A 218 -11.43 16.26 -1.53
CA ASP A 218 -12.35 15.28 -0.96
C ASP A 218 -13.02 14.42 -2.03
N ALA A 219 -13.40 15.01 -3.17
CA ALA A 219 -13.95 14.28 -4.31
C ALA A 219 -12.93 13.28 -4.92
N GLN A 220 -11.66 13.68 -5.03
CA GLN A 220 -10.60 12.78 -5.49
C GLN A 220 -10.40 11.60 -4.53
N THR A 221 -10.34 11.86 -3.22
CA THR A 221 -10.20 10.78 -2.22
C THR A 221 -11.40 9.84 -2.18
N LEU A 222 -12.63 10.37 -2.39
CA LEU A 222 -13.83 9.55 -2.56
C LEU A 222 -13.78 8.69 -3.82
N GLY A 223 -13.22 9.21 -4.92
CA GLY A 223 -12.97 8.47 -6.16
C GLY A 223 -12.01 7.31 -5.95
N GLU A 224 -10.92 7.53 -5.22
CA GLU A 224 -9.97 6.47 -4.84
C GLU A 224 -10.64 5.40 -3.98
N MET A 225 -11.40 5.79 -2.95
CA MET A 225 -12.13 4.84 -2.08
C MET A 225 -13.19 4.05 -2.85
N ARG A 226 -13.85 4.67 -3.83
CA ARG A 226 -14.80 3.97 -4.71
C ARG A 226 -14.10 2.89 -5.54
N ALA A 227 -12.88 3.14 -6.04
CA ALA A 227 -12.12 2.14 -6.76
C ALA A 227 -11.82 0.92 -5.87
N TYR A 228 -11.55 1.12 -4.57
CA TYR A 228 -11.39 0.03 -3.61
C TYR A 228 -12.70 -0.67 -3.24
N ALA A 229 -13.81 0.05 -3.10
CA ALA A 229 -15.11 -0.54 -2.78
C ALA A 229 -15.64 -1.45 -3.91
N ARG A 230 -15.31 -1.13 -5.17
CA ARG A 230 -15.68 -1.96 -6.33
C ARG A 230 -15.03 -3.35 -6.32
N LEU A 231 -13.95 -3.54 -5.57
CA LEU A 231 -13.30 -4.83 -5.36
C LEU A 231 -13.92 -5.64 -4.19
N GLU A 232 -14.69 -5.00 -3.30
CA GLU A 232 -15.33 -5.64 -2.14
C GLU A 232 -16.76 -6.13 -2.42
N ALA A 233 -17.45 -5.59 -3.41
CA ALA A 233 -18.78 -6.06 -3.81
C ALA A 233 -18.65 -7.10 -4.94
N PRO A 234 -18.80 -8.41 -4.68
CA PRO A 234 -19.13 -9.33 -5.76
C PRO A 234 -20.50 -8.90 -6.28
N SER A 235 -20.60 -8.78 -7.60
CA SER A 235 -21.85 -8.57 -8.34
C SER A 235 -22.99 -9.45 -7.84
#